data_AF-A0A395GB15-F1
#
_entry.id   AF-A0A395GB15-F1
#
_cell.length_a   1.000
_cell.length_b   1.000
_cell.length_c   1.000
_cell.angle_alpha   90.00
_cell.angle_beta   90.00
_cell.angle_gamma   90.00
#
_symmetry.space_group_name_H-M   'P 1'
#
loop_
_entity.id
_entity.type
_entity.pdbx_description
1 polymer ?
#
loop_
_entity_poly.entity_id
_entity_poly.type
_entity_poly.pdbx_seq_one_letter_code
_entity_poly.pdbx_strand_id
1 'polypeptide(L)'
;MTNNKTYNFFHQAIVISVILLISKIIESFMPIPMPASVIGLVLLFICLCTGIVKLGQVERVGTALTDNIGLLFVPAGISVVKSLGLISEHPFLIIGLIFISTLLLLLCTGFFSQMIVMTTERKEKSTVKNEKEVKNYRKAEVR
;
A
#
# COMPACT_ATOMS: atom_id res chain seq x y z
N MET A 1 -5.27 24.66 -1.73
CA MET A 1 -6.66 24.85 -1.25
C MET A 1 -7.47 23.61 -1.61
N THR A 2 -7.49 22.58 -0.75
CA THR A 2 -8.28 21.36 -1.01
C THR A 2 -9.74 21.67 -0.67
N ASN A 3 -10.61 21.52 -1.67
CA ASN A 3 -12.05 21.73 -1.55
C ASN A 3 -12.62 20.65 -0.61
N ASN A 4 -12.75 20.97 0.69
CA ASN A 4 -13.29 20.06 1.70
C ASN A 4 -14.81 19.91 1.51
N LYS A 5 -15.21 19.02 0.59
CA LYS A 5 -16.52 18.39 0.69
C LYS A 5 -16.49 17.46 1.90
N THR A 6 -17.31 17.75 2.90
CA THR A 6 -17.54 16.86 4.04
C THR A 6 -18.38 15.68 3.56
N TYR A 7 -17.74 14.53 3.33
CA TYR A 7 -18.46 13.31 2.99
C TYR A 7 -18.90 12.60 4.27
N ASN A 8 -20.16 12.19 4.31
CA ASN A 8 -20.71 11.43 5.44
C ASN A 8 -19.99 10.08 5.56
N PHE A 9 -19.78 9.63 6.80
CA PHE A 9 -19.13 8.35 7.11
C PHE A 9 -19.71 7.18 6.31
N PHE A 10 -21.03 7.12 6.19
CA PHE A 10 -21.72 6.07 5.43
C PHE A 10 -21.37 6.08 3.93
N HIS A 11 -21.26 7.26 3.32
CA HIS A 11 -20.83 7.39 1.93
C HIS A 11 -19.41 6.86 1.76
N GLN A 12 -18.51 7.17 2.69
CA GLN A 12 -17.13 6.69 2.62
C GLN A 12 -17.04 5.16 2.74
N ALA A 13 -17.82 4.57 3.65
CA ALA A 13 -17.90 3.12 3.81
C ALA A 13 -18.44 2.43 2.56
N ILE A 14 -19.44 3.03 1.89
CA ILE A 14 -19.97 2.54 0.62
C ILE A 14 -18.88 2.57 -0.46
N VAL A 15 -18.14 3.66 -0.59
CA VAL A 15 -17.07 3.77 -1.61
C VAL A 15 -16.03 2.67 -1.42
N ILE A 16 -15.54 2.46 -0.20
CA ILE A 16 -14.57 1.40 0.11
C ILE A 16 -15.17 0.01 -0.18
N SER A 17 -16.44 -0.21 0.19
CA SER A 17 -17.13 -1.50 -0.02
C SER A 17 -17.35 -1.81 -1.51
N VAL A 18 -17.74 -0.82 -2.30
CA VAL A 18 -17.94 -0.96 -3.76
C VAL A 18 -16.62 -1.31 -4.44
N ILE A 19 -15.53 -0.64 -4.08
CA ILE A 19 -14.20 -0.94 -4.62
C ILE A 19 -13.80 -2.37 -4.26
N LEU A 20 -14.00 -2.80 -3.02
CA LEU A 20 -13.69 -4.15 -2.58
C LEU A 20 -14.54 -5.22 -3.28
N LEU A 21 -15.82 -4.92 -3.55
CA LEU A 21 -16.71 -5.80 -4.30
C LEU A 21 -16.25 -5.93 -5.76
N ILE A 22 -15.89 -4.81 -6.41
CA ILE A 22 -15.30 -4.82 -7.75
C ILE A 22 -14.01 -5.64 -7.75
N SER A 23 -13.15 -5.47 -6.76
CA SER A 23 -11.91 -6.24 -6.63
C SER A 23 -12.15 -7.74 -6.44
N LYS A 24 -13.22 -8.13 -5.75
CA LYS A 24 -13.62 -9.54 -5.62
C LYS A 24 -14.15 -10.13 -6.93
N ILE A 25 -14.85 -9.32 -7.72
CA ILE A 25 -15.25 -9.72 -9.08
C ILE A 25 -13.99 -9.94 -9.93
N ILE A 26 -13.03 -9.00 -9.89
CA ILE A 26 -11.76 -9.11 -10.63
C ILE A 26 -10.96 -10.35 -10.18
N GLU A 27 -10.87 -10.60 -8.88
CA GLU A 27 -10.25 -11.80 -8.31
C GLU A 27 -10.86 -13.07 -8.93
N SER A 28 -12.20 -13.16 -9.00
CA SER A 28 -12.89 -14.34 -9.52
C SER A 28 -12.60 -14.64 -10.99
N PHE A 29 -12.16 -13.65 -11.77
CA PHE A 29 -11.78 -13.84 -13.18
C PHE A 29 -10.27 -14.12 -13.34
N MET A 30 -9.46 -13.85 -12.32
CA MET A 30 -8.02 -13.99 -12.39
C MET A 30 -7.57 -15.40 -11.98
N PRO A 31 -6.73 -16.09 -12.78
CA PRO A 31 -6.21 -17.41 -12.42
C PRO A 31 -5.12 -17.39 -11.34
N ILE A 32 -4.77 -16.21 -10.82
CA ILE A 32 -3.70 -16.00 -9.82
C ILE A 32 -4.36 -15.85 -8.44
N PRO A 33 -3.90 -16.57 -7.41
CA PRO A 33 -4.43 -16.45 -6.05
C PRO A 33 -3.93 -15.17 -5.38
N MET A 34 -4.48 -14.02 -5.78
CA MET A 34 -4.30 -12.76 -5.07
C MET A 34 -5.52 -12.42 -4.21
N PRO A 35 -5.36 -12.03 -2.94
CA PRO A 35 -6.48 -11.59 -2.13
C PRO A 35 -7.17 -10.36 -2.73
N ALA A 36 -8.51 -10.37 -2.79
CA ALA A 36 -9.31 -9.22 -3.26
C ALA A 36 -8.94 -7.90 -2.56
N SER A 37 -8.51 -7.94 -1.29
CA SER A 37 -8.07 -6.75 -0.54
C SER A 37 -6.84 -6.07 -1.15
N VAL A 38 -5.89 -6.82 -1.69
CA VAL A 38 -4.68 -6.25 -2.32
C VAL A 38 -5.03 -5.60 -3.65
N ILE A 39 -5.90 -6.26 -4.42
CA ILE A 39 -6.45 -5.72 -5.67
C ILE A 39 -7.21 -4.42 -5.40
N GLY A 40 -8.01 -4.39 -4.33
CA GLY A 40 -8.76 -3.20 -3.91
C GLY A 40 -7.89 -2.03 -3.50
N LEU A 41 -6.75 -2.29 -2.86
CA LEU A 41 -5.78 -1.25 -2.52
C LEU A 41 -5.19 -0.60 -3.78
N VAL A 42 -4.78 -1.43 -4.76
CA VAL A 42 -4.24 -0.92 -6.04
C VAL A 42 -5.32 -0.17 -6.81
N LEU A 43 -6.54 -0.71 -6.86
CA LEU A 43 -7.67 -0.10 -7.56
C LEU A 43 -8.06 1.26 -6.94
N LEU A 44 -8.18 1.32 -5.61
CA LEU A 44 -8.44 2.56 -4.88
C LEU A 44 -7.33 3.59 -5.14
N PHE A 45 -6.07 3.15 -5.13
CA PHE A 45 -4.93 4.03 -5.41
C PHE A 45 -5.01 4.63 -6.82
N ILE A 46 -5.33 3.83 -7.84
CA ILE A 46 -5.53 4.32 -9.22
C ILE A 46 -6.72 5.30 -9.29
N CYS A 47 -7.83 4.99 -8.63
CA CYS A 47 -9.00 5.89 -8.55
C CYS A 47 -8.66 7.22 -7.85
N LEU A 48 -7.74 7.21 -6.89
CA LEU A 48 -7.25 8.40 -6.21
C LEU A 48 -6.33 9.23 -7.11
N CYS A 49 -5.41 8.58 -7.83
CA CYS A 49 -4.51 9.22 -8.80
C CYS A 49 -5.27 9.84 -9.99
N THR A 50 -6.32 9.18 -10.46
CA THR A 50 -7.20 9.68 -11.55
C THR A 50 -8.17 10.77 -11.09
N GLY A 51 -8.29 11.02 -9.78
CA GLY A 51 -9.18 12.01 -9.21
C GLY A 51 -10.67 11.63 -9.26
N ILE A 52 -11.00 10.40 -9.66
CA ILE A 52 -12.36 9.85 -9.65
C ILE A 52 -12.87 9.78 -8.20
N VAL A 53 -12.01 9.31 -7.30
CA VAL A 53 -12.25 9.29 -5.86
C VAL A 53 -11.39 10.36 -5.21
N LYS A 54 -11.99 11.23 -4.39
CA LYS A 54 -11.25 12.22 -3.61
C LYS A 54 -10.84 11.61 -2.27
N LEU A 55 -9.68 12.00 -1.73
CA LEU A 55 -9.18 11.50 -0.44
C LEU A 55 -10.21 11.63 0.68
N GLY A 56 -10.89 12.78 0.77
CA GLY A 56 -11.96 13.01 1.74
C GLY A 56 -13.18 12.08 1.62
N GLN A 57 -13.31 11.28 0.55
CA GLN A 57 -14.35 10.25 0.40
C GLN A 57 -13.99 8.92 1.04
N VAL A 58 -12.75 8.71 1.50
CA VAL A 58 -12.32 7.42 2.08
C VAL A 58 -11.53 7.59 3.37
N GLU A 59 -10.96 8.77 3.61
CA GLU A 59 -10.04 9.06 4.71
C GLU A 59 -10.61 8.74 6.09
N ARG A 60 -11.80 9.23 6.45
CA ARG A 60 -12.33 9.09 7.83
C ARG A 60 -12.66 7.65 8.18
N VAL A 61 -13.28 6.90 7.26
CA VAL A 61 -13.56 5.47 7.46
C VAL A 61 -12.27 4.63 7.41
N GLY A 62 -11.38 4.91 6.45
CA GLY A 62 -10.10 4.21 6.32
C GLY A 62 -9.21 4.37 7.56
N THR A 63 -9.12 5.59 8.09
CA THR A 63 -8.41 5.87 9.35
C THR A 63 -9.09 5.15 10.51
N ALA A 64 -10.42 5.20 10.65
CA ALA A 64 -11.12 4.50 11.73
C ALA A 64 -10.91 2.97 11.68
N LEU A 65 -10.90 2.35 10.50
CA LEU A 65 -10.63 0.92 10.33
C LEU A 65 -9.17 0.58 10.68
N THR A 66 -8.23 1.45 10.32
CA THR A 66 -6.80 1.26 10.59
C THR A 66 -6.48 1.43 12.08
N ASP A 67 -7.07 2.44 12.72
CA ASP A 67 -6.92 2.68 14.16
C ASP A 67 -7.48 1.51 14.99
N ASN A 68 -8.52 0.83 14.46
CA ASN A 68 -9.14 -0.34 15.09
C ASN A 68 -8.71 -1.66 14.44
N ILE A 69 -7.57 -1.71 13.74
CA ILE A 69 -7.14 -2.92 13.02
C ILE A 69 -6.97 -4.13 13.95
N GLY A 70 -6.58 -3.88 15.21
CA GLY A 70 -6.47 -4.91 16.24
C GLY A 70 -7.79 -5.65 16.46
N LEU A 71 -8.93 -4.94 16.48
CA LEU A 71 -10.27 -5.53 16.59
C LEU A 71 -10.56 -6.46 15.41
N LEU A 72 -10.22 -6.03 14.19
CA LEU A 72 -10.41 -6.83 12.97
C LEU A 72 -9.52 -8.08 12.94
N PHE A 73 -8.37 -8.06 13.62
CA PHE A 73 -7.49 -9.21 13.75
C PHE A 73 -7.95 -10.24 14.79
N VAL A 74 -8.76 -9.87 15.78
CA VAL A 74 -9.21 -10.82 16.82
C VAL A 74 -9.97 -12.02 16.21
N PRO A 75 -10.98 -11.85 15.34
CA PRO A 75 -11.66 -12.98 14.69
C PRO A 75 -10.72 -13.87 13.87
N ALA A 76 -9.77 -13.25 13.14
CA ALA A 76 -8.79 -13.97 12.35
C ALA A 76 -7.85 -14.81 13.25
N GLY A 77 -7.39 -14.23 14.36
CA GLY A 77 -6.54 -14.91 15.34
C GLY A 77 -7.22 -16.11 16.00
N ILE A 78 -8.51 -15.97 16.36
CA ILE A 78 -9.29 -17.08 16.95
C ILE A 78 -9.37 -18.27 15.96
N SER A 79 -9.49 -18.00 14.67
CA SER A 79 -9.48 -19.04 13.62
C SER A 79 -8.15 -19.83 13.61
N VAL A 80 -7.03 -19.15 13.80
CA VAL A 80 -5.71 -19.78 13.89
C VAL A 80 -5.58 -20.62 15.17
N VAL A 81 -6.07 -20.09 16.31
CA VAL A 81 -6.07 -20.80 17.60
C VAL A 81 -6.87 -22.10 17.53
N LYS A 82 -7.97 -22.14 16.78
CA LYS A 82 -8.74 -23.38 16.55
C LYS A 82 -7.92 -24.46 15.84
N SER A 83 -6.94 -24.07 15.04
CA SER A 83 -6.04 -24.97 14.30
C SER A 83 -4.75 -25.31 15.06
N LEU A 84 -4.68 -25.04 16.37
CA LEU A 84 -3.47 -25.29 17.18
C LEU A 84 -3.00 -26.74 17.18
N GLY A 85 -3.89 -27.71 16.93
CA GLY A 85 -3.50 -29.12 16.81
C GLY A 85 -2.41 -29.37 15.75
N LEU A 86 -2.48 -28.67 14.62
CA LEU A 86 -1.46 -28.74 13.55
C LEU A 86 -0.16 -28.03 13.94
N ILE A 87 -0.27 -26.95 14.72
CA ILE A 87 0.89 -26.20 15.24
C ILE A 87 1.67 -27.03 16.26
N SER A 88 0.97 -27.80 17.09
CA SER A 88 1.56 -28.60 18.16
C SER A 88 2.36 -29.80 17.65
N GLU A 89 2.06 -30.34 16.46
CA GLU A 89 2.84 -31.45 15.89
C GLU A 89 4.24 -31.02 15.43
N HIS A 90 4.39 -29.80 14.89
CA HIS A 90 5.66 -29.32 14.31
C HIS A 90 5.99 -27.86 14.67
N PRO A 91 6.14 -27.51 15.96
CA PRO A 91 6.34 -26.13 16.40
C PRO A 91 7.66 -25.52 15.89
N PHE A 92 8.73 -26.32 15.86
CA PHE A 92 10.05 -25.88 15.40
C PHE A 92 10.11 -25.62 13.89
N LEU A 93 9.37 -26.41 13.10
CA LEU A 93 9.32 -26.23 11.64
C LEU A 93 8.60 -24.92 11.29
N ILE A 94 7.49 -24.64 11.98
CA ILE A 94 6.66 -23.46 11.73
C ILE A 94 7.38 -22.18 12.13
N ILE A 95 8.03 -22.16 13.30
CA ILE A 95 8.77 -20.97 13.74
C ILE A 95 9.94 -20.67 12.80
N GLY A 96 10.66 -21.71 12.36
CA GLY A 96 11.73 -21.59 11.39
C GLY A 96 11.22 -21.05 10.05
N LEU A 97 10.11 -21.60 9.54
CA LEU A 97 9.48 -21.17 8.30
C LEU A 97 9.06 -19.70 8.35
N ILE A 98 8.41 -19.26 9.44
CA ILE A 98 7.97 -17.86 9.60
C ILE A 98 9.19 -16.93 9.61
N PHE A 99 10.23 -17.26 10.38
CA PHE A 99 11.41 -16.41 10.50
C PHE A 99 12.17 -16.30 9.18
N ILE A 100 12.39 -17.43 8.50
CA ILE A 100 13.07 -17.48 7.21
C ILE A 100 12.25 -16.75 6.14
N SER A 101 10.94 -17.00 6.06
CA SER A 101 10.06 -16.33 5.10
C SER A 101 10.00 -14.82 5.32
N THR A 102 9.97 -14.38 6.58
CA THR A 102 9.95 -12.95 6.92
C THR A 102 11.27 -12.29 6.52
N LEU A 103 12.40 -12.94 6.81
CA LEU A 103 13.71 -12.44 6.43
C LEU A 103 13.86 -12.36 4.91
N LEU A 104 13.45 -13.40 4.17
CA LEU A 104 13.44 -13.40 2.71
C LEU A 104 12.56 -12.28 2.15
N LEU A 105 11.33 -12.11 2.67
CA LEU A 105 10.42 -11.06 2.23
C LEU A 105 11.01 -9.67 2.43
N LEU A 106 11.63 -9.41 3.60
CA LEU A 106 12.30 -8.15 3.91
C LEU A 106 13.49 -7.88 2.98
N LEU A 107 14.34 -8.89 2.73
CA LEU A 107 15.50 -8.77 1.83
C LEU A 107 15.06 -8.52 0.39
N CYS A 108 14.09 -9.28 -0.12
CA CYS A 108 13.55 -9.10 -1.47
C CYS A 108 12.90 -7.72 -1.64
N THR A 109 12.05 -7.31 -0.69
CA THR A 109 11.40 -5.99 -0.71
C THR A 109 12.42 -4.86 -0.64
N GLY A 110 13.42 -5.00 0.24
CA GLY A 110 14.52 -4.04 0.38
C GLY A 110 15.36 -3.91 -0.89
N PHE A 111 15.71 -5.02 -1.53
CA PHE A 111 16.46 -5.01 -2.80
C PHE A 111 15.65 -4.40 -3.93
N PHE A 112 14.36 -4.75 -4.03
CA PHE A 112 13.45 -4.22 -5.05
C PHE A 112 13.30 -2.69 -4.91
N SER A 113 13.14 -2.21 -3.67
CA SER A 113 13.10 -0.78 -3.35
C SER A 113 14.41 -0.07 -3.74
N GLN A 114 15.57 -0.63 -3.39
CA GLN A 114 16.87 -0.07 -3.76
C GLN A 114 17.06 0.02 -5.27
N MET A 115 16.65 -1.00 -6.02
CA MET A 115 16.73 -1.00 -7.48
C MET A 115 15.89 0.13 -8.11
N ILE A 116 14.69 0.40 -7.58
CA ILE A 116 13.81 1.49 -8.03
C ILE A 116 14.43 2.86 -7.68
N VAL A 117 14.99 3.01 -6.48
CA VAL A 117 15.60 4.27 -6.02
C VAL A 117 16.86 4.62 -6.82
N MET A 118 17.75 3.65 -7.08
CA MET A 118 18.97 3.86 -7.87
C MET A 118 18.69 4.36 -9.30
N THR A 119 17.55 3.95 -9.88
CA THR A 119 17.11 4.41 -11.20
C THR A 119 16.59 5.86 -11.15
N THR A 120 16.01 6.26 -10.02
CA THR A 120 15.42 7.59 -9.81
C THR A 120 16.49 8.64 -9.43
N GLU A 121 17.47 8.29 -8.60
CA GLU A 121 18.54 9.20 -8.17
C GLU A 121 19.41 9.74 -9.32
N ARG A 122 19.58 8.98 -10.42
CA ARG A 122 20.29 9.47 -11.61
C ARG A 122 19.56 10.64 -12.29
N LYS A 123 18.23 10.66 -12.27
CA LYS A 123 17.43 11.76 -12.85
C LYS A 123 17.41 12.99 -11.95
N GLU A 124 17.32 12.80 -10.63
CA GLU A 124 17.28 13.91 -9.68
C GLU A 124 18.64 14.64 -9.60
N LYS A 125 19.76 13.90 -9.53
CA LYS A 125 21.10 14.52 -9.51
C LYS A 125 21.44 15.27 -10.79
N SER A 126 21.00 14.78 -11.97
CA SER A 126 21.19 15.51 -13.24
C SER A 126 20.30 16.74 -13.37
N THR A 127 19.07 16.71 -12.86
CA THR A 127 18.16 17.87 -12.92
C THR A 127 18.64 18.98 -11.99
N VAL A 128 19.03 18.63 -10.75
CA VAL A 128 19.58 19.59 -9.77
C VAL A 128 20.94 20.15 -10.22
N LYS A 129 21.78 19.36 -10.90
CA LYS A 129 23.05 19.83 -11.48
C LYS A 129 22.82 20.83 -12.63
N ASN A 130 21.91 20.52 -13.55
CA ASN A 130 21.55 21.41 -14.66
C ASN A 130 20.95 22.73 -14.17
N GLU A 131 20.08 22.70 -13.14
CA GLU A 131 19.47 23.91 -12.59
C GLU A 131 20.51 24.84 -11.92
N LYS A 132 21.52 24.24 -11.24
CA LYS A 132 22.64 24.97 -10.64
C LYS A 132 23.58 25.56 -11.69
N GLU A 133 23.88 24.84 -12.78
CA GLU A 133 24.68 25.37 -13.90
C GLU A 133 23.97 26.56 -14.56
N VAL A 134 22.69 26.43 -14.90
CA VAL A 134 21.92 27.52 -15.54
C VAL A 134 21.86 28.77 -14.65
N LYS A 135 21.72 28.62 -13.33
CA LYS A 135 21.75 29.76 -12.38
C LYS A 135 23.13 30.41 -12.31
N ASN A 136 24.21 29.63 -12.45
CA ASN A 136 25.57 30.14 -12.41
C ASN A 136 25.92 30.94 -13.68
N TYR A 137 25.53 30.43 -14.86
CA TYR A 137 25.69 31.17 -16.14
C TYR A 137 24.94 32.50 -16.12
N ARG A 138 23.67 32.49 -15.69
CA ARG A 138 22.84 33.70 -15.63
C ARG A 138 23.36 34.74 -14.62
N LYS A 139 24.15 34.34 -13.63
CA LYS A 139 24.79 35.25 -12.67
C LYS A 139 26.10 35.85 -13.20
N ALA A 140 26.79 35.15 -14.10
CA ALA A 140 28.00 35.62 -14.74
C ALA A 140 27.73 36.64 -15.86
N GLU A 141 26.57 36.57 -16.52
CA GLU A 141 26.18 37.45 -17.63
C GLU A 141 25.68 38.84 -17.17
N VAL A 142 25.30 38.97 -15.89
CA VAL A 142 24.75 40.21 -15.29
C VAL A 142 25.84 41.00 -14.55
N ARG A 143 27.12 40.67 -14.76
CA ARG A 143 28.28 41.25 -14.07
C ARG A 143 29.27 41.81 -15.07
#